data_AF-A0A699ZTD1-F1
#
_entry.id   AF-A0A699ZTD1-F1
#
_cell.length_a   1.000
_cell.length_b   1.000
_cell.length_c   1.000
_cell.angle_alpha   90.00
_cell.angle_beta   90.00
_cell.angle_gamma   90.00
#
_symmetry.space_group_name_H-M   'P 1'
#
loop_
_entity.id
_entity.type
_entity.pdbx_description
1 polymer ?
#
loop_
_entity_poly.entity_id
_entity_poly.type
_entity_poly.pdbx_seq_one_letter_code
_entity_poly.pdbx_strand_id
1 'polypeptide(L)'
;MNSVLQCLTHTPPLAQAVLGGAIKEVAADDVLTATACHIKRALSTTQVVAPRRHAQTLRQINKRFRLGRQEDSHEYLRCLLDAMQEACLQPYKPKPSQELAETTVINRIFGGKLRSRIKCHDVSYESSIYEDFMDLSLEVAR
;
A
#
# COMPACT_ATOMS: atom_id res chain seq x y z
N MET A 1 0.19 -2.09 -12.88
CA MET A 1 -0.73 -0.99 -12.46
C MET A 1 -2.19 -1.39 -12.53
N ASN A 2 -2.81 -1.53 -13.70
CA ASN A 2 -4.27 -1.70 -13.80
C ASN A 2 -4.80 -2.93 -13.02
N SER A 3 -4.12 -4.07 -13.10
CA SER A 3 -4.45 -5.27 -12.33
C SER A 3 -4.46 -4.99 -10.82
N VAL A 4 -3.41 -4.36 -10.31
CA VAL A 4 -3.30 -3.96 -8.90
C VAL A 4 -4.42 -3.02 -8.49
N LEU A 5 -4.74 -2.01 -9.31
CA LEU A 5 -5.83 -1.07 -9.02
C LEU A 5 -7.19 -1.78 -8.97
N GLN A 6 -7.44 -2.75 -9.85
CA GLN A 6 -8.65 -3.57 -9.80
C GLN A 6 -8.70 -4.42 -8.52
N CYS A 7 -7.61 -5.10 -8.15
CA CYS A 7 -7.54 -5.86 -6.90
C CYS A 7 -7.84 -4.96 -5.69
N LEU A 8 -7.17 -3.81 -5.58
CA LEU A 8 -7.37 -2.88 -4.46
C LEU A 8 -8.78 -2.27 -4.43
N THR A 9 -9.36 -1.96 -5.59
CA THR A 9 -10.74 -1.43 -5.69
C THR A 9 -11.76 -2.41 -5.14
N HIS A 10 -11.51 -3.71 -5.32
CA HIS A 10 -12.37 -4.78 -4.86
C HIS A 10 -11.93 -5.41 -3.54
N THR A 11 -10.95 -4.83 -2.83
CA THR A 11 -10.63 -5.17 -1.44
C THR A 11 -11.67 -4.50 -0.52
N PRO A 12 -12.63 -5.23 0.07
CA PRO A 12 -13.77 -4.61 0.75
C PRO A 12 -13.41 -3.66 1.89
N PRO A 13 -12.43 -3.97 2.77
CA PRO A 13 -12.02 -3.04 3.83
C PRO A 13 -11.52 -1.70 3.29
N LEU A 14 -10.75 -1.72 2.19
CA LEU A 14 -10.23 -0.50 1.56
C LEU A 14 -11.35 0.29 0.86
N ALA A 15 -12.21 -0.41 0.10
CA ALA A 15 -13.35 0.22 -0.55
C ALA A 15 -14.29 0.90 0.48
N GLN A 16 -14.60 0.21 1.57
CA GLN A 16 -15.42 0.75 2.65
C GLN A 16 -14.74 1.93 3.35
N ALA A 17 -13.42 1.86 3.60
CA ALA A 17 -12.68 2.98 4.18
C ALA A 17 -12.73 4.24 3.29
N VAL A 18 -12.66 4.07 1.97
CA VAL A 18 -12.77 5.18 1.01
C VAL A 18 -14.20 5.71 0.93
N LEU A 19 -15.21 4.84 0.81
CA LEU A 19 -16.62 5.23 0.67
C LEU A 19 -17.19 5.82 1.97
N GLY A 20 -16.74 5.31 3.13
CA GLY A 20 -17.11 5.79 4.46
C GLY A 20 -16.36 7.05 4.90
N GLY A 21 -15.44 7.58 4.07
CA GLY A 21 -14.72 8.82 4.35
C GLY A 21 -13.60 8.70 5.41
N ALA A 22 -13.19 7.49 5.76
CA ALA A 22 -12.03 7.26 6.63
C ALA A 22 -10.72 7.68 5.95
N ILE A 23 -10.65 7.51 4.63
CA ILE A 23 -9.58 8.10 3.79
C ILE A 23 -10.07 9.46 3.28
N LYS A 24 -9.52 10.53 3.85
CA LYS A 24 -9.77 11.90 3.40
C LYS A 24 -8.81 12.27 2.29
N GLU A 25 -9.31 12.97 1.29
CA GLU A 25 -8.50 13.53 0.21
C GLU A 25 -7.64 14.66 0.80
N VAL A 26 -6.32 14.49 0.79
CA VAL A 26 -5.38 15.42 1.44
C VAL A 26 -4.96 16.52 0.47
N ALA A 27 -4.49 16.13 -0.72
CA ALA A 27 -4.15 17.03 -1.82
C ALA A 27 -4.55 16.40 -3.16
N ALA A 28 -4.82 17.22 -4.18
CA ALA A 28 -5.29 16.76 -5.50
C ALA A 28 -4.28 15.82 -6.20
N ASP A 29 -2.98 16.05 -5.97
CA ASP A 29 -1.87 15.33 -6.61
C ASP A 29 -1.23 14.25 -5.71
N ASP A 30 -1.82 13.96 -4.55
CA ASP A 30 -1.32 12.94 -3.63
C ASP A 30 -1.77 11.53 -4.04
N VAL A 31 -0.94 10.52 -3.76
CA VAL A 31 -1.17 9.12 -4.11
C VAL A 31 -2.39 8.55 -3.42
N LEU A 32 -2.63 8.87 -2.14
CA LEU A 32 -3.79 8.39 -1.39
C LEU A 32 -5.08 8.97 -1.97
N THR A 33 -5.09 10.26 -2.30
CA THR A 33 -6.21 10.92 -3.00
C THR A 33 -6.45 10.29 -4.38
N ALA A 34 -5.39 9.99 -5.14
CA ALA A 34 -5.52 9.34 -6.44
C ALA A 34 -6.19 7.97 -6.33
N THR A 35 -5.79 7.16 -5.35
CA THR A 35 -6.40 5.85 -5.05
C THR A 35 -7.86 6.00 -4.66
N ALA A 36 -8.17 6.89 -3.69
CA ALA A 36 -9.54 7.11 -3.22
C ALA A 36 -10.48 7.56 -4.35
N CYS A 37 -10.03 8.51 -5.18
CA CYS A 37 -10.79 8.98 -6.33
C CYS A 37 -11.01 7.87 -7.38
N HIS A 38 -9.98 7.05 -7.63
CA HIS A 38 -10.10 5.90 -8.53
C HIS A 38 -11.17 4.91 -8.04
N ILE A 39 -11.11 4.53 -6.76
CA ILE A 39 -12.05 3.58 -6.15
C ILE A 39 -13.48 4.11 -6.20
N LYS A 40 -13.72 5.35 -5.75
CA LYS A 40 -15.05 5.98 -5.79
C LYS A 40 -15.64 5.97 -7.21
N ARG A 41 -14.82 6.30 -8.20
CA ARG A 41 -15.26 6.38 -9.60
C ARG A 41 -15.46 5.01 -10.24
N ALA A 42 -14.58 4.05 -9.95
CA ALA A 42 -14.67 2.69 -10.49
C ALA A 42 -15.90 1.95 -9.94
N LEU A 43 -16.25 2.18 -8.67
CA LEU A 43 -17.43 1.56 -8.05
C LEU A 43 -18.75 2.27 -8.38
N SER A 44 -18.72 3.50 -8.88
CA SER A 44 -19.93 4.27 -9.21
C SER A 44 -20.37 4.19 -10.68
N THR A 45 -19.61 3.49 -11.52
CA THR A 45 -19.89 3.42 -12.96
C THR A 45 -19.70 2.01 -13.50
N THR A 46 -20.44 1.69 -14.57
CA THR A 46 -20.25 0.47 -15.37
C THR A 46 -19.34 0.71 -16.58
N GLN A 47 -18.89 1.95 -16.79
CA GLN A 47 -18.05 2.33 -17.92
C GLN A 47 -16.56 2.15 -17.62
N VAL A 48 -15.74 2.13 -18.67
CA VAL A 48 -14.28 2.03 -18.54
C VAL A 48 -13.72 3.28 -17.84
N VAL A 49 -12.98 3.08 -16.75
CA VAL A 49 -12.32 4.15 -16.00
C VAL A 49 -10.83 4.19 -16.29
N ALA A 50 -10.37 5.24 -16.97
CA ALA A 50 -8.94 5.46 -17.18
C ALA A 50 -8.25 5.96 -15.89
N PRO A 51 -7.18 5.29 -15.39
CA PRO A 51 -6.48 5.67 -14.16
C PRO A 51 -5.47 6.81 -14.38
N ARG A 52 -5.92 7.93 -14.95
CA ARG A 52 -5.06 9.07 -15.35
C ARG A 52 -4.28 9.66 -14.18
N ARG A 53 -4.90 9.78 -12.99
CA ARG A 53 -4.24 10.32 -11.78
C ARG A 53 -3.08 9.42 -11.34
N HIS A 54 -3.29 8.10 -11.29
CA HIS A 54 -2.20 7.16 -10.99
C HIS A 54 -1.09 7.21 -12.04
N ALA A 55 -1.42 7.35 -13.33
CA ALA A 55 -0.42 7.51 -14.38
C ALA A 55 0.44 8.77 -14.17
N GLN A 56 -0.15 9.86 -13.66
CA GLN A 56 0.54 11.11 -13.35
C GLN A 56 1.37 11.03 -12.05
N THR A 57 0.91 10.28 -11.05
CA THR A 57 1.61 10.10 -9.76
C THR A 57 2.61 8.96 -9.74
N LEU A 58 2.84 8.24 -10.86
CA LEU A 58 3.78 7.11 -10.93
C LEU A 58 5.16 7.40 -10.33
N ARG A 59 5.73 8.58 -10.62
CA ARG A 59 7.06 8.96 -10.10
C ARG A 59 7.06 9.32 -8.62
N GLN A 60 5.90 9.65 -8.04
CA GLN A 60 5.74 9.84 -6.61
C GLN A 60 5.68 8.50 -5.88
N ILE A 61 5.03 7.50 -6.51
CA ILE A 61 4.97 6.12 -6.00
C ILE A 61 6.38 5.50 -6.02
N ASN A 62 7.07 5.56 -7.17
CA ASN A 62 8.45 5.14 -7.30
C ASN A 62 9.11 5.90 -8.45
N LYS A 63 10.27 6.52 -8.20
CA LYS A 63 11.01 7.33 -9.19
C LYS A 63 11.39 6.56 -10.45
N ARG A 64 11.45 5.23 -10.39
CA ARG A 64 11.80 4.35 -11.52
C ARG A 64 10.63 4.11 -12.47
N PHE A 65 9.39 4.24 -12.02
CA PHE A 65 8.22 3.96 -12.86
C PHE A 65 8.09 4.99 -13.99
N ARG A 66 7.84 4.47 -15.20
CA ARG A 66 7.64 5.27 -16.41
C ARG A 66 6.36 4.83 -17.08
N LEU A 67 5.53 5.80 -17.47
CA LEU A 67 4.31 5.52 -18.22
C LEU A 67 4.66 4.86 -19.56
N GLY A 68 3.93 3.80 -19.91
CA GLY A 68 4.13 3.05 -21.16
C GLY A 68 5.20 1.95 -21.08
N ARG A 69 5.93 1.84 -19.97
CA ARG A 69 6.87 0.73 -19.73
C ARG A 69 6.18 -0.40 -18.95
N GLN A 70 6.47 -1.64 -19.31
CA GLN A 70 6.07 -2.80 -18.52
C GLN A 70 6.94 -2.88 -17.26
N GLU A 71 6.30 -3.11 -16.12
CA GLU A 71 6.92 -3.17 -14.80
C GLU A 71 6.26 -4.30 -14.00
N ASP A 72 6.91 -4.76 -12.94
CA ASP A 72 6.36 -5.78 -12.05
C ASP A 72 5.12 -5.25 -11.29
N SER A 73 4.02 -6.00 -11.32
CA SER A 73 2.81 -5.64 -10.59
C SER A 73 2.99 -5.70 -9.07
N HIS A 74 3.80 -6.62 -8.57
CA HIS A 74 4.09 -6.73 -7.14
C HIS A 74 4.91 -5.53 -6.65
N GLU A 75 5.95 -5.14 -7.39
CA GLU A 75 6.71 -3.92 -7.09
C GLU A 75 5.79 -2.68 -7.08
N TYR A 76 4.89 -2.58 -8.06
CA TYR A 76 3.90 -1.50 -8.08
C TYR A 76 2.98 -1.50 -6.85
N LEU A 77 2.45 -2.67 -6.46
CA LEU A 77 1.59 -2.80 -5.28
C LEU A 77 2.33 -2.36 -4.01
N ARG A 78 3.54 -2.88 -3.79
CA ARG A 78 4.33 -2.57 -2.60
C ARG A 78 4.63 -1.08 -2.48
N CYS A 79 5.16 -0.48 -3.55
CA CYS A 79 5.44 0.95 -3.55
C CYS A 79 4.17 1.81 -3.39
N LEU A 80 3.03 1.37 -3.93
CA LEU A 80 1.76 2.06 -3.77
C LEU A 80 1.26 2.02 -2.31
N LEU A 81 1.33 0.86 -1.64
CA LEU A 81 0.98 0.73 -0.22
C LEU A 81 1.89 1.59 0.66
N ASP A 82 3.20 1.56 0.43
CA ASP A 82 4.17 2.39 1.15
C ASP A 82 3.88 3.89 0.97
N ALA A 83 3.61 4.33 -0.26
CA ALA A 83 3.28 5.72 -0.54
C ALA A 83 1.96 6.17 0.12
N MET A 84 0.94 5.30 0.14
CA MET A 84 -0.32 5.59 0.84
C MET A 84 -0.13 5.63 2.36
N GLN A 85 0.69 4.75 2.91
CA GLN A 85 1.05 4.75 4.33
C GLN A 85 1.75 6.06 4.72
N GLU A 86 2.75 6.47 3.96
CA GLU A 86 3.46 7.74 4.20
C GLU A 86 2.53 8.95 4.05
N ALA A 87 1.60 8.93 3.08
CA ALA A 87 0.60 9.98 2.92
C ALA A 87 -0.33 10.09 4.15
N CYS A 88 -0.73 8.98 4.77
CA CYS A 88 -1.48 8.99 6.03
C CYS A 88 -0.68 9.59 7.20
N LEU A 89 0.65 9.49 7.17
CA LEU A 89 1.54 9.94 8.25
C LEU A 89 2.06 11.36 8.07
N GLN A 90 2.03 11.91 6.85
CA GLN A 90 2.50 13.28 6.57
C GLN A 90 1.99 14.38 7.52
N PRO A 91 0.73 14.37 8.00
CA PRO A 91 0.23 15.39 8.91
C PRO A 91 0.91 15.40 10.29
N TYR A 92 1.53 14.29 10.68
CA TYR A 92 2.19 14.12 11.97
C TYR A 92 3.66 14.46 11.82
N LYS A 93 4.04 15.68 12.20
CA LYS A 93 5.45 16.13 12.25
C LYS A 93 5.80 16.57 13.67
N PRO A 94 6.93 16.11 14.25
CA PRO A 94 7.99 15.25 13.67
C PRO A 94 7.53 13.80 13.38
N LYS A 95 8.40 12.98 12.76
CA LYS A 95 8.07 11.60 12.34
C LYS A 95 7.35 10.86 13.47
N PRO A 96 6.14 10.34 13.23
CA PRO A 96 5.33 9.75 14.28
C PRO A 96 5.93 8.45 14.80
N SER A 97 5.50 8.04 16.00
CA SER A 97 5.92 6.77 16.60
C SER A 97 5.40 5.57 15.81
N GLN A 98 5.99 4.40 16.02
CA GLN A 98 5.58 3.16 15.36
C GLN A 98 4.13 2.81 15.71
N GLU A 99 3.72 3.04 16.96
CA GLU A 99 2.35 2.80 17.41
C GLU A 99 1.34 3.63 16.61
N LEU A 100 1.66 4.90 16.31
CA LEU A 100 0.79 5.72 15.47
C LEU A 100 0.78 5.22 14.02
N ALA A 101 1.93 4.79 13.49
CA ALA A 101 2.01 4.22 12.14
C ALA A 101 1.09 3.00 11.97
N GLU A 102 1.00 2.16 13.01
CA GLU A 102 0.11 0.98 13.06
C GLU A 102 -1.39 1.35 13.14
N THR A 103 -1.74 2.55 13.61
CA THR A 103 -3.15 2.99 13.67
C THR A 103 -3.73 3.50 12.34
N THR A 104 -2.87 3.79 11.36
CA THR A 104 -3.29 4.27 10.04
C THR A 104 -4.23 3.26 9.36
N VAL A 105 -5.13 3.75 8.52
CA VAL A 105 -6.09 2.89 7.82
C VAL A 105 -5.40 1.87 6.90
N ILE A 106 -4.27 2.24 6.30
CA ILE A 106 -3.50 1.36 5.43
C ILE A 106 -2.87 0.23 6.26
N ASN A 107 -2.19 0.53 7.35
CA ASN A 107 -1.61 -0.48 8.24
C ASN A 107 -2.70 -1.35 8.90
N ARG A 108 -3.85 -0.79 9.28
CA ARG A 108 -4.96 -1.59 9.82
C ARG A 108 -5.57 -2.59 8.82
N ILE A 109 -5.45 -2.34 7.51
CA ILE A 109 -5.99 -3.22 6.47
C ILE A 109 -4.93 -4.23 5.98
N PHE A 110 -3.70 -3.78 5.76
CA PHE A 110 -2.66 -4.57 5.10
C PHE A 110 -1.49 -4.93 6.01
N GLY A 111 -1.32 -4.21 7.11
CA GLY A 111 -0.20 -4.37 8.02
C GLY A 111 -0.28 -5.66 8.84
N GLY A 112 0.90 -6.24 9.06
CA GLY A 112 1.09 -7.35 9.97
C GLY A 112 2.52 -7.39 10.51
N LYS A 113 2.82 -8.37 11.36
CA LYS A 113 4.17 -8.60 11.88
C LYS A 113 4.65 -10.01 11.56
N LEU A 114 5.86 -10.13 11.02
CA LEU A 114 6.59 -11.38 10.88
C LEU A 114 7.51 -11.56 12.08
N ARG A 115 7.61 -12.78 12.58
CA ARG A 115 8.61 -13.16 13.58
C ARG A 115 9.71 -13.95 12.90
N SER A 116 10.83 -13.29 12.61
CA SER A 116 12.04 -13.93 12.10
C SER A 116 12.83 -14.51 13.27
N ARG A 117 13.20 -15.78 13.17
CA ARG A 117 13.91 -16.50 14.23
C ARG A 117 15.15 -17.17 13.65
N ILE A 118 16.31 -16.84 14.18
CA ILE A 118 17.58 -17.44 13.79
C ILE A 118 18.08 -18.27 14.97
N LYS A 119 18.25 -19.56 14.75
CA LYS A 119 18.81 -20.49 15.73
C LYS A 119 20.20 -20.89 15.28
N CYS A 120 21.19 -20.71 16.14
CA CYS A 120 22.52 -21.25 15.86
C CYS A 120 22.47 -22.78 16.03
N HIS A 121 23.14 -23.52 15.15
CA HIS A 121 23.20 -24.99 15.26
C HIS A 121 24.21 -25.46 16.31
N ASP A 122 25.29 -24.69 16.52
CA ASP A 122 26.40 -25.09 17.40
C ASP A 122 26.21 -24.65 18.86
N VAL A 123 25.32 -23.70 19.12
CA VAL A 123 25.00 -23.22 20.48
C VAL A 123 23.50 -23.11 20.69
N SER A 124 23.04 -23.20 21.93
CA SER A 124 21.61 -23.09 22.29
C SER A 124 21.04 -21.66 22.19
N TYR A 125 21.74 -20.75 21.51
CA TYR A 125 21.30 -19.37 21.32
C TYR A 125 20.29 -19.27 20.18
N GLU A 126 19.23 -18.50 20.44
CA GLU A 126 18.17 -18.17 19.50
C GLU A 126 17.94 -16.66 19.53
N SER A 127 17.95 -16.02 18.35
CA SER A 127 17.51 -14.63 18.20
C SER A 127 16.13 -14.60 17.54
N SER A 128 15.27 -13.71 18.02
CA SER A 128 13.95 -13.46 17.44
C SER A 128 13.79 -11.95 17.18
N ILE A 129 13.39 -11.59 15.97
CA ILE A 129 13.11 -10.22 15.53
C ILE A 129 11.68 -10.16 15.02
N TYR A 130 10.97 -9.08 15.34
CA TYR A 130 9.63 -8.81 14.82
C TYR A 130 9.72 -7.68 13.78
N GLU A 131 9.28 -7.96 12.57
CA GLU A 131 9.38 -7.04 11.43
C GLU A 131 7.98 -6.75 10.89
N ASP A 132 7.69 -5.49 10.60
CA ASP A 132 6.42 -5.10 9.99
C ASP A 132 6.41 -5.51 8.51
N PHE A 133 5.26 -5.96 8.02
CA PHE A 133 5.04 -6.27 6.62
C PHE A 133 3.69 -5.73 6.13
N MET A 134 3.59 -5.53 4.81
CA MET A 134 2.34 -5.17 4.12
C MET A 134 1.94 -6.23 3.08
N ASP A 135 2.84 -7.15 2.76
CA ASP A 135 2.63 -8.25 1.85
C ASP A 135 3.40 -9.50 2.31
N LEU A 136 2.94 -10.67 1.87
CA LEU A 136 3.62 -11.95 2.09
C LEU A 136 4.04 -12.52 0.74
N SER A 137 5.35 -12.57 0.51
CA SER A 137 5.94 -13.24 -0.64
C SER A 137 6.14 -14.72 -0.30
N LEU A 138 5.47 -15.61 -1.03
CA LEU A 138 5.51 -17.05 -0.80
C LEU A 138 6.36 -17.74 -1.87
N GLU A 139 7.24 -18.63 -1.44
CA GLU A 139 7.94 -19.53 -2.36
C GLU A 139 6.96 -20.58 -2.90
N VAL A 140 6.93 -20.75 -4.22
CA VAL A 140 6.18 -21.82 -4.85
C VAL A 140 7.14 -22.98 -5.08
N ALA A 141 7.15 -23.93 -4.15
CA ALA A 141 7.90 -25.17 -4.30
C ALA A 141 7.38 -25.93 -5.55
N ARG A 142 8.31 -26.43 -6.38
CA ARG A 142 8.00 -27.27 -7.53
C ARG A 142 8.04 -28.75 -7.16
#